data_AF-A0A7J2NHW6-F1
#
_entry.id   AF-A0A7J2NHW6-F1
#
_cell.length_a   1.000
_cell.length_b   1.000
_cell.length_c   1.000
_cell.angle_alpha   90.00
_cell.angle_beta   90.00
_cell.angle_gamma   90.00
#
_symmetry.space_group_name_H-M   'P 1'
#
loop_
_entity.id
_entity.type
_entity.pdbx_description
1 polymer ?
#
loop_
_entity_poly.entity_id
_entity_poly.type
_entity_poly.pdbx_seq_one_letter_code
_entity_poly.pdbx_strand_id
1 'polypeptide(L)'
;MSAETGEWSEIEKRILREALRLGFEVGLRGHIEGVGWVRSRLRDLEAEAARLGLGEDLKAKYEAGKEFGKRKRLSSFTSDEGGLYFSKKGGSKLPKPPKSMPVRIVKENSSTDYIAERVPYEDGIDALATLMKIGQKNRKFMKKLDVMFSSLGDVHDRLTTLSRIPEEKRKTFESGLGILIEVGWIREYEIVEFGEKAMTVTIDAISEIARTLGESKEPVCRPLCVAMESIGNSTFGISMKAVEKYCIAQKNDNCRFVVIPRPNV
;
A
#
# COMPACT_ATOMS: atom_id res chain seq x y z
N MET A 1 10.31 38.18 29.42
CA MET A 1 10.32 38.15 27.94
C MET A 1 8.88 38.07 27.50
N SER A 2 8.36 39.23 27.09
CA SER A 2 6.94 39.46 26.85
C SER A 2 6.51 38.75 25.57
N ALA A 3 5.50 37.90 25.68
CA ALA A 3 4.75 37.42 24.53
C ALA A 3 3.97 38.60 23.96
N GLU A 4 4.57 39.34 23.03
CA GLU A 4 3.80 40.18 22.13
C GLU A 4 2.87 39.23 21.38
N THR A 5 1.57 39.34 21.63
CA THR A 5 0.53 38.72 20.80
C THR A 5 0.52 39.43 19.44
N GLY A 6 1.60 39.22 18.68
CA GLY A 6 1.74 39.67 17.32
C GLY A 6 0.80 38.84 16.46
N GLU A 7 -0.14 39.53 15.81
CA GLU A 7 -0.99 38.87 14.83
C GLU A 7 -0.13 38.36 13.68
N TRP A 8 -0.28 37.08 13.37
CA TRP A 8 0.49 36.43 12.31
C TRP A 8 0.09 37.03 10.96
N SER A 9 1.07 37.33 10.11
CA SER A 9 0.84 37.70 8.73
C SER A 9 0.15 36.58 7.96
N GLU A 10 -0.46 36.90 6.82
CA GLU A 10 -1.15 35.91 5.99
C GLU A 10 -0.23 34.79 5.48
N ILE A 11 1.04 35.09 5.24
CA ILE A 11 2.05 34.11 4.78
C ILE A 11 2.37 33.12 5.92
N GLU A 12 2.57 33.63 7.13
CA GLU A 12 2.83 32.83 8.33
C GLU A 12 1.62 31.91 8.64
N LYS A 13 0.40 32.47 8.59
CA LYS A 13 -0.85 31.71 8.74
C LYS A 13 -1.01 30.62 7.68
N ARG A 14 -0.56 30.85 6.44
CA ARG A 14 -0.59 29.85 5.36
C ARG A 14 0.34 28.69 5.67
N ILE A 15 1.61 28.97 5.99
CA ILE A 15 2.64 27.95 6.26
C ILE A 15 2.21 27.03 7.41
N LEU A 16 1.72 27.59 8.51
CA LEU A 16 1.23 26.79 9.63
C LEU A 16 0.01 25.93 9.30
N ARG A 17 -0.94 26.44 8.50
CA ARG A 17 -2.10 25.66 8.06
C ARG A 17 -1.66 24.49 7.19
N GLU A 18 -0.68 24.70 6.32
CA GLU A 18 -0.13 23.63 5.50
C GLU A 18 0.63 22.60 6.33
N ALA A 19 1.42 23.01 7.32
CA ALA A 19 2.08 22.10 8.25
C ALA A 19 1.06 21.25 9.04
N LEU A 20 0.00 21.88 9.57
CA LEU A 20 -1.09 21.18 10.25
C LEU A 20 -1.79 20.17 9.33
N ARG A 21 -2.08 20.56 8.09
CA ARG A 21 -2.72 19.70 7.09
C ARG A 21 -1.83 18.52 6.72
N LEU A 22 -0.56 18.77 6.44
CA LEU A 22 0.41 17.72 6.10
C LEU A 22 0.53 16.73 7.25
N GLY A 23 0.67 17.22 8.48
CA GLY A 23 0.70 16.39 9.68
C GLY A 23 -0.56 15.53 9.80
N PHE A 24 -1.74 16.11 9.59
CA PHE A 24 -3.00 15.38 9.60
C PHE A 24 -3.05 14.24 8.57
N GLU A 25 -2.63 14.49 7.34
CA GLU A 25 -2.60 13.46 6.28
C GLU A 25 -1.63 12.32 6.64
N VAL A 26 -0.44 12.65 7.15
CA VAL A 26 0.55 11.68 7.64
C VAL A 26 -0.03 10.82 8.76
N GLY A 27 -0.62 11.45 9.78
CA GLY A 27 -1.22 10.75 10.92
C GLY A 27 -2.43 9.89 10.54
N LEU A 28 -3.27 10.38 9.63
CA LEU A 28 -4.48 9.69 9.17
C LEU A 28 -4.15 8.45 8.35
N ARG A 29 -3.11 8.50 7.52
CA ARG A 29 -2.71 7.40 6.63
C ARG A 29 -1.64 6.50 7.22
N GLY A 30 -0.98 6.92 8.30
CA GLY A 30 0.10 6.15 8.93
C GLY A 30 1.41 6.16 8.16
N HIS A 31 1.65 7.20 7.37
CA HIS A 31 2.90 7.33 6.65
C HIS A 31 4.06 7.57 7.62
N ILE A 32 5.23 7.02 7.29
CA ILE A 32 6.49 7.40 7.95
C ILE A 32 6.97 8.74 7.39
N GLU A 33 7.62 9.57 8.20
CA GLU A 33 8.10 10.90 7.77
C GLU A 33 9.17 10.82 6.66
N GLY A 34 9.79 9.65 6.53
CA GLY A 34 10.77 9.35 5.49
C GLY A 34 10.19 9.11 4.10
N VAL A 35 8.86 9.04 3.94
CA VAL A 35 8.24 8.90 2.61
C VAL A 35 8.61 10.13 1.76
N GLY A 36 9.07 9.89 0.52
CA GLY A 36 9.72 10.91 -0.30
C GLY A 36 8.92 12.20 -0.46
N TRP A 37 7.61 12.12 -0.69
CA TRP A 37 6.76 13.30 -0.83
C TRP A 37 6.55 14.05 0.50
N VAL A 38 6.42 13.32 1.62
CA VAL A 38 6.30 13.92 2.97
C VAL A 38 7.59 14.65 3.32
N ARG A 39 8.73 13.99 3.13
CA ARG A 39 10.05 14.57 3.41
C ARG A 39 10.35 15.78 2.52
N SER A 40 9.98 15.73 1.25
CA SER A 40 10.14 16.86 0.34
C SER A 40 9.27 18.04 0.81
N ARG A 41 7.98 17.79 1.07
CA ARG A 41 7.05 18.86 1.44
C ARG A 41 7.38 19.48 2.81
N LEU A 42 7.77 18.66 3.78
CA LEU A 42 8.15 19.13 5.10
C LEU A 42 9.43 19.99 5.03
N ARG A 43 10.40 19.61 4.19
CA ARG A 43 11.62 20.41 3.97
C ARG A 43 11.32 21.77 3.34
N ASP A 44 10.41 21.83 2.36
CA ASP A 44 9.98 23.09 1.75
C ASP A 44 9.35 24.02 2.78
N LEU A 45 8.46 23.46 3.61
CA LEU A 45 7.78 24.17 4.69
C LEU A 45 8.77 24.65 5.76
N GLU A 46 9.72 23.82 6.18
CA GLU A 46 10.79 24.17 7.12
C GLU A 46 11.68 25.30 6.56
N ALA A 47 12.02 25.26 5.28
CA ALA A 47 12.81 26.31 4.64
C ALA A 47 12.06 27.65 4.53
N GLU A 48 10.74 27.62 4.31
CA GLU A 48 9.89 28.81 4.38
C GLU A 48 9.75 29.33 5.82
N ALA A 49 9.49 28.45 6.78
CA ALA A 49 9.34 28.82 8.19
C ALA A 49 10.63 29.36 8.81
N ALA A 50 11.79 28.78 8.46
CA ALA A 50 13.09 29.25 8.94
C ALA A 50 13.37 30.71 8.53
N ARG A 51 12.96 31.10 7.32
CA ARG A 51 13.08 32.50 6.84
C ARG A 51 12.21 33.48 7.62
N LEU A 52 11.16 32.99 8.29
CA LEU A 52 10.20 33.79 9.06
C LEU A 52 10.35 33.60 10.58
N GLY A 53 11.31 32.80 11.03
CA GLY A 53 11.48 32.50 12.46
C GLY A 53 10.41 31.58 13.07
N LEU A 54 9.65 30.86 12.24
CA LEU A 54 8.50 30.03 12.66
C LEU A 54 8.81 28.54 12.91
N GLY A 55 10.08 28.18 13.09
CA GLY A 55 10.49 26.76 13.12
C GLY A 55 9.79 25.94 14.22
N GLU A 56 9.71 26.48 15.43
CA GLU A 56 9.07 25.80 16.56
C GLU A 56 7.56 25.65 16.36
N ASP A 57 6.89 26.72 15.91
CA ASP A 57 5.45 26.70 15.67
C ASP A 57 5.06 25.77 14.52
N LEU A 58 5.87 25.72 13.45
CA LEU A 58 5.69 24.79 12.35
C LEU A 58 5.70 23.35 12.84
N LYS A 59 6.72 22.99 13.63
CA LYS A 59 6.86 21.66 14.23
C LYS A 59 5.67 21.35 15.14
N ALA A 60 5.26 22.30 15.98
CA ALA A 60 4.11 22.14 16.86
C ALA A 60 2.80 21.90 16.08
N LYS A 61 2.56 22.66 15.00
CA LYS A 61 1.38 22.48 14.14
C LYS A 61 1.40 21.15 13.40
N TYR A 62 2.55 20.76 12.87
CA TYR A 62 2.72 19.48 12.18
C TYR A 62 2.45 18.29 13.13
N GLU A 63 3.02 18.29 14.33
CA GLU A 63 2.77 17.24 15.33
C GLU A 63 1.30 17.23 15.82
N ALA A 64 0.70 18.40 16.04
CA ALA A 64 -0.72 18.49 16.36
C ALA A 64 -1.61 17.90 15.25
N GLY A 65 -1.23 18.13 13.99
CA GLY A 65 -1.87 17.52 12.82
C GLY A 65 -1.76 16.00 12.86
N LYS A 66 -0.54 15.47 13.05
CA LYS A 66 -0.27 14.03 13.13
C LYS A 66 -1.11 13.34 14.20
N GLU A 67 -1.15 13.88 15.41
CA GLU A 67 -1.95 13.32 16.49
C GLU A 67 -3.46 13.41 16.21
N PHE A 68 -3.93 14.47 15.54
CA PHE A 68 -5.33 14.56 15.10
C PHE A 68 -5.67 13.49 14.05
N GLY A 69 -4.80 13.31 13.05
CA GLY A 69 -4.96 12.28 12.02
C GLY A 69 -4.95 10.87 12.59
N LYS A 70 -4.00 10.59 13.50
CA LYS A 70 -3.87 9.30 14.19
C LYS A 70 -5.10 8.98 15.03
N ARG A 71 -5.61 9.94 15.81
CA ARG A 71 -6.86 9.79 16.56
C ARG A 71 -8.04 9.51 15.64
N LYS A 72 -8.15 10.24 14.53
CA LYS A 72 -9.24 10.01 13.55
C LYS A 72 -9.16 8.62 12.91
N ARG A 73 -7.95 8.17 12.56
CA ARG A 73 -7.70 6.81 12.08
C ARG A 73 -8.19 5.79 13.10
N LEU A 74 -7.77 5.91 14.36
CA LEU A 74 -8.17 5.02 15.46
C LEU A 74 -9.68 5.08 15.79
N SER A 75 -10.30 6.27 15.69
CA SER A 75 -11.74 6.40 15.91
C SER A 75 -12.55 5.72 14.81
N SER A 76 -12.08 5.76 13.56
CA SER A 76 -12.72 5.01 12.47
C SER A 76 -12.66 3.49 12.70
N PHE A 77 -11.60 2.99 13.33
CA PHE A 77 -11.46 1.57 13.69
C PHE A 77 -12.33 1.14 14.88
N THR A 78 -12.68 2.05 15.77
CA THR A 78 -13.52 1.78 16.95
C THR A 78 -15.01 2.01 16.70
N SER A 79 -15.36 2.52 15.51
CA SER A 79 -16.76 2.82 15.12
C SER A 79 -17.45 1.70 14.35
N ASP A 80 -16.79 0.55 14.13
CA ASP A 80 -17.41 -0.63 13.51
C ASP A 80 -18.05 -1.60 14.53
N GLU A 81 -18.52 -1.06 15.66
CA GLU A 81 -19.72 -1.56 16.31
C GLU A 81 -20.86 -0.53 16.14
N GLY A 82 -21.50 -0.55 14.97
CA GLY A 82 -22.82 0.04 14.75
C GLY A 82 -22.84 1.39 14.05
N GLY A 83 -22.86 1.37 12.71
CA GLY A 83 -23.11 2.56 11.90
C GLY A 83 -24.53 3.12 12.04
N LEU A 84 -24.73 4.40 11.69
CA LEU A 84 -26.02 5.02 11.36
C LEU A 84 -25.78 6.25 10.46
N TYR A 85 -25.95 6.09 9.15
CA TYR A 85 -27.06 6.69 8.40
C TYR A 85 -28.23 7.14 9.28
N PHE A 86 -28.58 8.43 9.15
CA PHE A 86 -29.85 8.97 9.60
C PHE A 86 -31.02 8.19 8.99
N SER A 87 -31.80 7.48 9.80
CA SER A 87 -33.24 7.34 9.57
C SER A 87 -34.00 7.05 10.87
N LYS A 88 -35.18 7.66 10.96
CA LYS A 88 -36.09 7.74 12.12
C LYS A 88 -36.85 6.43 12.36
N LYS A 89 -37.06 6.16 13.65
CA LYS A 89 -38.18 5.45 14.30
C LYS A 89 -38.40 3.96 13.99
N GLY A 90 -38.47 3.17 15.08
CA GLY A 90 -39.25 1.94 15.14
C GLY A 90 -38.52 0.81 15.85
N GLY A 91 -38.85 0.56 17.12
CA GLY A 91 -38.25 -0.53 17.88
C GLY A 91 -38.72 -1.91 17.43
N SER A 92 -37.82 -2.89 17.49
CA SER A 92 -38.14 -4.30 17.68
C SER A 92 -36.91 -5.10 18.09
N LYS A 93 -37.14 -6.11 18.94
CA LYS A 93 -36.19 -6.99 19.63
C LYS A 93 -35.10 -7.56 18.71
N LEU A 94 -33.86 -7.54 19.20
CA LEU A 94 -32.70 -8.21 18.58
C LEU A 94 -32.87 -9.75 18.59
N PRO A 95 -32.61 -10.44 17.46
CA PRO A 95 -32.58 -11.90 17.42
C PRO A 95 -31.27 -12.44 18.03
N LYS A 96 -31.37 -13.53 18.78
CA LYS A 96 -30.18 -14.23 19.34
C LYS A 96 -29.34 -14.84 18.21
N PRO A 97 -28.00 -14.85 18.33
CA PRO A 97 -27.12 -15.42 17.32
C PRO A 97 -27.36 -16.93 17.18
N PRO A 98 -27.26 -17.48 15.95
CA PRO A 98 -27.43 -18.91 15.72
C PRO A 98 -26.29 -19.69 16.39
N LYS A 99 -26.65 -20.83 16.99
CA LYS A 99 -25.67 -21.80 17.51
C LYS A 99 -24.76 -22.25 16.37
N SER A 100 -23.45 -22.14 16.62
CA SER A 100 -22.35 -22.53 15.74
C SER A 100 -22.63 -23.80 14.94
N MET A 101 -22.53 -23.71 13.61
CA MET A 101 -22.44 -24.89 12.76
C MET A 101 -21.02 -25.51 12.88
N PRO A 102 -20.90 -26.84 12.84
CA PRO A 102 -19.61 -27.51 12.87
C PRO A 102 -18.85 -27.23 11.58
N VAL A 103 -17.70 -26.56 11.70
CA VAL A 103 -16.73 -26.37 10.62
C VAL A 103 -16.17 -27.74 10.26
N ARG A 104 -16.56 -28.29 9.11
CA ARG A 104 -15.85 -29.41 8.48
C ARG A 104 -14.57 -28.87 7.88
N ILE A 105 -13.44 -29.14 8.55
CA ILE A 105 -12.11 -28.98 7.97
C ILE A 105 -11.97 -30.03 6.88
N VAL A 106 -12.15 -29.63 5.62
CA VAL A 106 -11.73 -30.43 4.47
C VAL A 106 -10.22 -30.25 4.35
N LYS A 107 -9.47 -31.28 4.71
CA LYS A 107 -8.06 -31.40 4.32
C LYS A 107 -8.02 -31.72 2.83
N GLU A 108 -7.79 -30.72 1.99
CA GLU A 108 -7.30 -30.93 0.63
C GLU A 108 -5.87 -30.42 0.51
N ASN A 109 -4.95 -31.38 0.59
CA ASN A 109 -3.55 -31.24 0.23
C ASN A 109 -3.43 -31.19 -1.30
N SER A 110 -3.33 -30.00 -1.88
CA SER A 110 -2.46 -29.75 -3.05
C SER A 110 -2.33 -28.24 -3.29
N SER A 111 -1.57 -27.55 -2.43
CA SER A 111 -1.04 -26.23 -2.78
C SER A 111 0.04 -26.43 -3.84
N THR A 112 -0.35 -26.52 -5.11
CA THR A 112 0.62 -26.39 -6.21
C THR A 112 1.13 -24.97 -6.15
N ASP A 113 2.34 -24.80 -5.61
CA ASP A 113 3.04 -23.52 -5.63
C ASP A 113 3.13 -23.06 -7.08
N TYR A 114 2.35 -22.03 -7.43
CA TYR A 114 2.32 -21.53 -8.79
C TYR A 114 3.61 -20.77 -9.08
N ILE A 115 4.53 -21.45 -9.76
CA ILE A 115 5.74 -20.86 -10.30
C ILE A 115 5.38 -20.31 -11.67
N ALA A 116 5.20 -19.00 -11.73
CA ALA A 116 5.04 -18.35 -13.02
C ALA A 116 6.39 -18.33 -13.76
N GLU A 117 6.44 -19.12 -14.82
CA GLU A 117 7.58 -19.19 -15.75
C GLU A 117 7.73 -17.86 -16.49
N ARG A 118 8.94 -17.56 -16.99
CA ARG A 118 9.13 -16.41 -17.87
C ARG A 118 8.45 -16.74 -19.21
N VAL A 119 7.46 -15.94 -19.55
CA VAL A 119 6.79 -16.01 -20.86
C VAL A 119 7.76 -15.45 -21.91
N PRO A 120 7.90 -16.08 -23.09
CA PRO A 120 8.61 -15.50 -24.24
C PRO A 120 8.12 -14.08 -24.57
N TYR A 121 9.00 -13.24 -25.11
CA TYR A 121 8.65 -11.84 -25.38
C TYR A 121 7.51 -11.73 -26.41
N GLU A 122 7.49 -12.64 -27.38
CA GLU A 122 6.49 -12.75 -28.44
C GLU A 122 5.09 -12.98 -27.85
N ASP A 123 4.97 -13.97 -26.97
CA ASP A 123 3.72 -14.30 -26.27
C ASP A 123 3.22 -13.13 -25.41
N GLY A 124 4.14 -12.38 -24.79
CA GLY A 124 3.81 -11.18 -24.03
C GLY A 124 3.23 -10.06 -24.90
N ILE A 125 3.83 -9.83 -26.07
CA ILE A 125 3.35 -8.85 -27.06
C ILE A 125 1.99 -9.27 -27.62
N ASP A 126 1.80 -10.54 -27.93
CA ASP A 126 0.55 -11.07 -28.47
C ASP A 126 -0.60 -11.01 -27.46
N ALA A 127 -0.34 -11.30 -26.18
CA ALA A 127 -1.30 -11.13 -25.10
C ALA A 127 -1.73 -9.66 -24.96
N LEU A 128 -0.76 -8.73 -24.99
CA LEU A 128 -1.03 -7.30 -24.94
C LEU A 128 -1.85 -6.84 -26.15
N ALA A 129 -1.46 -7.24 -27.37
CA ALA A 129 -2.17 -6.91 -28.59
C ALA A 129 -3.62 -7.43 -28.56
N THR A 130 -3.83 -8.62 -27.98
CA THR A 130 -5.16 -9.20 -27.79
C THR A 130 -6.01 -8.37 -26.83
N LEU A 131 -5.46 -7.96 -25.69
CA LEU A 131 -6.15 -7.07 -24.75
C LEU A 131 -6.51 -5.72 -25.38
N MET A 132 -5.60 -5.13 -26.18
CA MET A 132 -5.88 -3.89 -26.89
C MET A 132 -6.98 -4.05 -27.94
N LYS A 133 -6.98 -5.14 -28.72
CA LYS A 133 -8.05 -5.46 -29.69
C LYS A 133 -9.41 -5.63 -29.01
N ILE A 134 -9.45 -6.28 -27.84
CA ILE A 134 -10.67 -6.42 -27.03
C ILE A 134 -11.12 -5.03 -26.54
N GLY A 135 -10.19 -4.23 -26.04
CA GLY A 135 -10.50 -2.91 -25.48
C GLY A 135 -10.91 -1.87 -26.50
N GLN A 136 -10.44 -1.93 -27.75
CA GLN A 136 -10.94 -1.08 -28.83
C GLN A 136 -12.46 -1.18 -29.02
N LYS A 137 -13.05 -2.35 -28.73
CA LYS A 137 -14.51 -2.57 -28.80
C LYS A 137 -15.25 -2.12 -27.53
N ASN A 138 -14.55 -1.78 -26.46
CA ASN A 138 -15.12 -1.39 -25.18
C ASN A 138 -14.34 -0.21 -24.56
N ARG A 139 -14.80 1.01 -24.85
CA ARG A 139 -14.16 2.26 -24.37
C ARG A 139 -13.99 2.33 -22.85
N LYS A 140 -14.91 1.72 -22.08
CA LYS A 140 -14.81 1.71 -20.61
C LYS A 140 -13.68 0.79 -20.14
N PHE A 141 -13.53 -0.38 -20.77
CA PHE A 141 -12.42 -1.29 -20.53
C PHE A 141 -11.09 -0.66 -20.94
N MET A 142 -11.05 -0.02 -22.12
CA MET A 142 -9.84 0.61 -22.64
C MET A 142 -9.34 1.72 -21.72
N LYS A 143 -10.23 2.59 -21.20
CA LYS A 143 -9.89 3.57 -20.16
C LYS A 143 -9.28 2.94 -18.90
N LYS A 144 -9.78 1.78 -18.46
CA LYS A 144 -9.23 1.07 -17.29
C LYS A 144 -7.84 0.50 -17.61
N LEU A 145 -7.66 -0.02 -18.81
CA LEU A 145 -6.39 -0.56 -19.30
C LEU A 145 -5.32 0.55 -19.38
N ASP A 146 -5.70 1.74 -19.88
CA ASP A 146 -4.81 2.92 -19.95
C ASP A 146 -4.36 3.37 -18.56
N VAL A 147 -5.28 3.42 -17.60
CA VAL A 147 -4.98 3.73 -16.19
C VAL A 147 -4.02 2.70 -15.60
N MET A 148 -4.28 1.41 -15.86
CA MET A 148 -3.42 0.32 -15.39
C MET A 148 -2.00 0.46 -15.96
N PHE A 149 -1.82 0.68 -17.26
CA PHE A 149 -0.49 0.85 -17.86
C PHE A 149 0.23 2.10 -17.40
N SER A 150 -0.51 3.20 -17.21
CA SER A 150 0.06 4.42 -16.63
C SER A 150 0.61 4.16 -15.22
N SER A 151 -0.12 3.39 -14.40
CA SER A 151 0.35 2.99 -13.07
C SER A 151 1.54 2.05 -13.12
N LEU A 152 1.62 1.17 -14.13
CA LEU A 152 2.72 0.21 -14.26
C LEU A 152 4.05 0.91 -14.56
N GLY A 153 4.04 1.93 -15.41
CA GLY A 153 5.20 2.77 -15.69
C GLY A 153 5.72 3.47 -14.43
N ASP A 154 4.82 4.12 -13.69
CA ASP A 154 5.16 4.79 -12.44
C ASP A 154 5.73 3.82 -11.39
N VAL A 155 5.11 2.64 -11.21
CA VAL A 155 5.64 1.60 -10.31
C VAL A 155 7.05 1.19 -10.73
N HIS A 156 7.28 0.94 -12.02
CA HIS A 156 8.59 0.52 -12.51
C HIS A 156 9.66 1.59 -12.24
N ASP A 157 9.38 2.85 -12.55
CA ASP A 157 10.33 3.95 -12.37
C ASP A 157 10.62 4.21 -10.88
N ARG A 158 9.60 4.06 -10.03
CA ARG A 158 9.76 4.22 -8.58
C ARG A 158 10.50 3.05 -7.93
N LEU A 159 10.28 1.82 -8.41
CA LEU A 159 11.00 0.64 -7.91
C LEU A 159 12.46 0.60 -8.38
N THR A 160 12.76 1.12 -9.57
CA THR A 160 14.15 1.23 -10.07
C THR A 160 14.94 2.30 -9.33
N THR A 161 14.28 3.35 -8.84
CA THR A 161 14.89 4.41 -8.02
C THR A 161 14.89 4.12 -6.52
N LEU A 162 14.44 2.92 -6.11
CA LEU A 162 14.42 2.52 -4.71
C LEU A 162 15.83 2.59 -4.11
N SER A 163 16.03 3.49 -3.15
CA SER A 163 17.32 3.72 -2.51
C SER A 163 17.77 2.46 -1.76
N ARG A 164 18.86 1.86 -2.21
CA ARG A 164 19.47 0.71 -1.53
C ARG A 164 20.19 1.21 -0.29
N ILE A 165 19.72 0.82 0.88
CA ILE A 165 20.42 1.06 2.14
C ILE A 165 20.95 -0.29 2.61
N PRO A 166 22.24 -0.61 2.38
CA PRO A 166 22.78 -1.95 2.64
C PRO A 166 22.58 -2.44 4.08
N GLU A 167 22.60 -1.50 5.03
CA GLU A 167 22.47 -1.75 6.48
C GLU A 167 21.00 -1.85 6.94
N GLU A 168 20.05 -1.39 6.13
CA GLU A 168 18.62 -1.33 6.47
C GLU A 168 17.76 -2.05 5.41
N LYS A 169 18.09 -3.31 5.10
CA LYS A 169 17.38 -4.11 4.08
C LYS A 169 15.88 -4.19 4.32
N ARG A 170 15.46 -4.42 5.57
CA ARG A 170 14.03 -4.47 5.92
C ARG A 170 13.31 -3.16 5.55
N LYS A 171 13.91 -2.03 5.87
CA LYS A 171 13.35 -0.71 5.54
C LYS A 171 13.34 -0.44 4.05
N THR A 172 14.37 -0.90 3.32
CA THR A 172 14.39 -0.86 1.85
C THR A 172 13.20 -1.66 1.29
N PHE A 173 12.97 -2.87 1.80
CA PHE A 173 11.85 -3.72 1.40
C PHE A 173 10.49 -3.07 1.70
N GLU A 174 10.30 -2.58 2.93
CA GLU A 174 9.10 -1.86 3.37
C GLU A 174 8.86 -0.59 2.54
N SER A 175 9.91 0.12 2.15
CA SER A 175 9.80 1.28 1.25
C SER A 175 9.28 0.87 -0.12
N GLY A 176 9.72 -0.28 -0.64
CA GLY A 176 9.19 -0.88 -1.86
C GLY A 176 7.70 -1.23 -1.75
N LEU A 177 7.28 -1.83 -0.63
CA LEU A 177 5.87 -2.10 -0.36
C LEU A 177 5.04 -0.82 -0.23
N GLY A 178 5.62 0.24 0.36
CA GLY A 178 5.01 1.56 0.45
C GLY A 178 4.67 2.13 -0.93
N ILE A 179 5.53 1.95 -1.93
CA ILE A 179 5.23 2.32 -3.33
C ILE A 179 4.00 1.59 -3.84
N LEU A 180 3.87 0.28 -3.55
CA LEU A 180 2.72 -0.53 -3.97
C LEU A 180 1.40 -0.11 -3.29
N ILE A 181 1.45 0.39 -2.06
CA ILE A 181 0.30 1.02 -1.40
C ILE A 181 -0.06 2.33 -2.11
N GLU A 182 0.93 3.18 -2.37
CA GLU A 182 0.69 4.51 -2.95
C GLU A 182 0.07 4.44 -4.35
N VAL A 183 0.48 3.46 -5.17
CA VAL A 183 -0.11 3.23 -6.49
C VAL A 183 -1.44 2.45 -6.44
N GLY A 184 -1.87 2.01 -5.24
CA GLY A 184 -3.13 1.33 -5.02
C GLY A 184 -3.17 -0.12 -5.49
N TRP A 185 -2.02 -0.79 -5.62
CA TRP A 185 -1.97 -2.20 -6.00
C TRP A 185 -2.22 -3.14 -4.81
N ILE A 186 -1.76 -2.72 -3.62
CA ILE A 186 -2.11 -3.34 -2.34
C ILE A 186 -2.72 -2.27 -1.43
N ARG A 187 -3.66 -2.67 -0.57
CA ARG A 187 -4.25 -1.76 0.42
C ARG A 187 -3.46 -1.75 1.73
N GLU A 188 -3.12 -2.95 2.19
CA GLU A 188 -2.49 -3.23 3.47
C GLU A 188 -1.52 -4.39 3.29
N TYR A 189 -0.48 -4.45 4.11
CA TYR A 189 0.43 -5.57 4.18
C TYR A 189 0.94 -5.81 5.60
N GLU A 190 1.38 -7.05 5.83
CA GLU A 190 2.12 -7.48 7.00
C GLU A 190 3.31 -8.34 6.54
N ILE A 191 4.52 -8.00 7.01
CA ILE A 191 5.69 -8.86 6.81
C ILE A 191 5.68 -9.92 7.91
N VAL A 192 5.23 -11.13 7.55
CA VAL A 192 5.13 -12.28 8.45
C VAL A 192 6.52 -12.79 8.84
N GLU A 193 7.45 -12.81 7.89
CA GLU A 193 8.83 -13.26 8.11
C GLU A 193 9.81 -12.43 7.27
N PHE A 194 10.93 -12.03 7.87
CA PHE A 194 12.03 -11.36 7.20
C PHE A 194 13.36 -12.01 7.58
N GLY A 195 13.77 -13.02 6.81
CA GLY A 195 15.00 -13.77 7.02
C GLY A 195 16.17 -13.13 6.28
N GLU A 196 16.90 -12.21 6.91
CA GLU A 196 17.99 -11.50 6.23
C GLU A 196 19.11 -12.42 5.74
N LYS A 197 19.49 -13.42 6.54
CA LYS A 197 20.55 -14.39 6.18
C LYS A 197 20.11 -15.36 5.10
N ALA A 198 18.87 -15.86 5.19
CA ALA A 198 18.28 -16.74 4.19
C ALA A 198 17.82 -15.99 2.93
N MET A 199 17.79 -14.64 3.01
CA MET A 199 17.26 -13.74 2.00
C MET A 199 15.81 -14.08 1.63
N THR A 200 15.02 -14.41 2.64
CA THR A 200 13.61 -14.80 2.48
C THR A 200 12.69 -13.75 3.07
N VAL A 201 11.57 -13.47 2.40
CA VAL A 201 10.54 -12.58 2.93
C VAL A 201 9.17 -13.20 2.68
N THR A 202 8.36 -13.33 3.73
CA THR A 202 6.97 -13.77 3.65
C THR A 202 6.06 -12.61 3.98
N ILE A 203 5.08 -12.34 3.12
CA ILE A 203 4.24 -11.15 3.17
C ILE A 203 2.79 -11.57 3.01
N ASP A 204 1.94 -11.10 3.91
CA ASP A 204 0.50 -11.13 3.73
C ASP A 204 0.05 -9.74 3.25
N ALA A 205 -0.76 -9.67 2.20
CA ALA A 205 -1.22 -8.40 1.67
C ALA A 205 -2.66 -8.46 1.15
N ILE A 206 -3.36 -7.34 1.23
CA ILE A 206 -4.68 -7.15 0.64
C ILE A 206 -4.51 -6.61 -0.79
N SER A 207 -4.54 -7.51 -1.78
CA SER A 207 -4.38 -7.18 -3.20
C SER A 207 -5.65 -6.59 -3.80
N GLU A 208 -5.59 -5.35 -4.28
CA GLU A 208 -6.68 -4.74 -5.05
C GLU A 208 -6.79 -5.35 -6.46
N ILE A 209 -5.70 -5.91 -6.98
CA ILE A 209 -5.70 -6.67 -8.25
C ILE A 209 -6.59 -7.91 -8.11
N ALA A 210 -6.39 -8.72 -7.07
CA ALA A 210 -7.20 -9.92 -6.83
C ALA A 210 -8.67 -9.58 -6.64
N ARG A 211 -8.96 -8.56 -5.81
CA ARG A 211 -10.34 -8.09 -5.57
C ARG A 211 -11.04 -7.63 -6.85
N THR A 212 -10.29 -6.96 -7.73
CA THR A 212 -10.83 -6.45 -9.00
C THR A 212 -11.08 -7.58 -10.02
N LEU A 213 -10.23 -8.61 -10.05
CA LEU A 213 -10.37 -9.74 -10.96
C LEU A 213 -11.48 -10.71 -10.55
N GLY A 214 -11.79 -10.80 -9.24
CA GLY A 214 -12.87 -11.64 -8.71
C GLY A 214 -12.41 -13.05 -8.37
N GLU A 215 -13.35 -14.00 -8.31
CA GLU A 215 -13.06 -15.39 -7.93
C GLU A 215 -12.22 -16.12 -8.99
N SER A 216 -11.20 -16.86 -8.56
CA SER A 216 -10.32 -17.67 -9.39
C SER A 216 -9.91 -18.96 -8.67
N LYS A 217 -9.66 -20.03 -9.42
CA LYS A 217 -9.09 -21.27 -8.88
C LYS A 217 -7.59 -21.16 -8.60
N GLU A 218 -6.90 -20.28 -9.33
CA GLU A 218 -5.46 -20.07 -9.24
C GLU A 218 -5.13 -18.66 -8.73
N PRO A 219 -3.94 -18.45 -8.13
CA PRO A 219 -3.48 -17.12 -7.74
C PRO A 219 -3.37 -16.18 -8.95
N VAL A 220 -3.88 -14.95 -8.82
CA VAL A 220 -3.99 -14.00 -9.95
C VAL A 220 -3.08 -12.79 -9.81
N CYS A 221 -2.35 -12.64 -8.71
CA CYS A 221 -1.55 -11.44 -8.44
C CYS A 221 -0.16 -11.49 -9.08
N ARG A 222 -0.05 -12.01 -10.31
CA ARG A 222 1.24 -12.09 -11.00
C ARG A 222 1.95 -10.72 -11.12
N PRO A 223 1.25 -9.60 -11.40
CA PRO A 223 1.89 -8.28 -11.39
C PRO A 223 2.54 -7.94 -10.05
N LEU A 224 1.91 -8.31 -8.93
CA LEU A 224 2.50 -8.12 -7.60
C LEU A 224 3.72 -9.02 -7.40
N CYS A 225 3.70 -10.27 -7.83
CA CYS A 225 4.91 -11.10 -7.76
C CYS A 225 6.09 -10.45 -8.50
N VAL A 226 5.87 -9.91 -9.70
CA VAL A 226 6.94 -9.22 -10.45
C VAL A 226 7.43 -7.98 -9.71
N ALA A 227 6.53 -7.19 -9.11
CA ALA A 227 6.92 -6.05 -8.29
C ALA A 227 7.72 -6.48 -7.04
N MET A 228 7.30 -7.54 -6.35
CA MET A 228 7.98 -8.10 -5.18
C MET A 228 9.37 -8.66 -5.54
N GLU A 229 9.54 -9.23 -6.73
CA GLU A 229 10.84 -9.62 -7.27
C GLU A 229 11.75 -8.41 -7.42
N SER A 230 11.26 -7.32 -8.01
CA SER A 230 12.02 -6.07 -8.15
C SER A 230 12.41 -5.46 -6.80
N ILE A 231 11.48 -5.44 -5.83
CA ILE A 231 11.74 -4.98 -4.47
C ILE A 231 12.80 -5.87 -3.80
N GLY A 232 12.67 -7.19 -3.93
CA GLY A 232 13.65 -8.15 -3.43
C GLY A 232 15.03 -7.93 -4.06
N ASN A 233 15.10 -7.74 -5.38
CA ASN A 233 16.36 -7.50 -6.09
C ASN A 233 17.07 -6.25 -5.58
N SER A 234 16.33 -5.16 -5.42
CA SER A 234 16.86 -3.92 -4.87
C SER A 234 17.27 -4.05 -3.40
N THR A 235 16.55 -4.85 -2.62
CA THR A 235 16.79 -5.07 -1.19
C THR A 235 18.04 -5.93 -0.92
N PHE A 236 18.16 -7.06 -1.62
CA PHE A 236 19.19 -8.07 -1.33
C PHE A 236 20.38 -7.98 -2.29
N GLY A 237 20.28 -7.23 -3.39
CA GLY A 237 21.34 -7.08 -4.37
C GLY A 237 21.60 -8.33 -5.22
N ILE A 238 20.71 -9.32 -5.16
CA ILE A 238 20.77 -10.58 -5.92
C ILE A 238 19.44 -10.82 -6.63
N SER A 239 19.41 -11.80 -7.53
CA SER A 239 18.18 -12.17 -8.25
C SER A 239 17.21 -12.91 -7.34
N MET A 240 16.00 -12.36 -7.19
CA MET A 240 14.93 -12.85 -6.35
C MET A 240 13.77 -13.39 -7.19
N LYS A 241 12.95 -14.23 -6.57
CA LYS A 241 11.71 -14.80 -7.11
C LYS A 241 10.60 -14.63 -6.10
N ALA A 242 9.44 -14.18 -6.53
CA ALA A 242 8.27 -14.10 -5.69
C ALA A 242 7.24 -15.15 -6.14
N VAL A 243 6.68 -15.87 -5.17
CA VAL A 243 5.66 -16.89 -5.38
C VAL A 243 4.43 -16.50 -4.57
N GLU A 244 3.27 -16.42 -5.21
CA GLU A 244 1.99 -16.27 -4.52
C GLU A 244 1.53 -17.66 -4.06
N LYS A 245 1.49 -17.88 -2.74
CA LYS A 245 1.11 -19.16 -2.14
C LYS A 245 -0.41 -19.35 -2.17
N TYR A 246 -1.14 -18.30 -1.87
CA TYR A 246 -2.59 -18.27 -1.93
C TYR A 246 -3.09 -16.84 -2.12
N CYS A 247 -4.31 -16.70 -2.64
CA CYS A 247 -4.86 -15.45 -3.12
C CYS A 247 -6.26 -15.17 -2.56
N ILE A 248 -6.63 -13.89 -2.42
CA ILE A 248 -8.00 -13.47 -2.10
C ILE A 248 -9.00 -13.97 -3.16
N ALA A 249 -8.59 -14.04 -4.43
CA ALA A 249 -9.40 -14.59 -5.50
C ALA A 249 -9.81 -16.05 -5.27
N GLN A 250 -9.04 -16.79 -4.46
CA GLN A 250 -9.32 -18.17 -4.07
C GLN A 250 -10.13 -18.26 -2.76
N LYS A 251 -10.79 -17.17 -2.34
CA LYS A 251 -11.59 -17.06 -1.09
C LYS A 251 -10.76 -17.08 0.20
N ASN A 252 -9.50 -16.69 0.14
CA ASN A 252 -8.68 -16.44 1.33
C ASN A 252 -8.88 -14.99 1.82
N ASP A 253 -8.57 -14.73 3.09
CA ASP A 253 -8.70 -13.38 3.67
C ASP A 253 -7.64 -12.40 3.14
N ASN A 254 -6.45 -12.92 2.79
CA ASN A 254 -5.34 -12.17 2.24
C ASN A 254 -4.61 -12.95 1.14
N CYS A 255 -3.74 -12.26 0.40
CA CYS A 255 -2.79 -12.87 -0.52
C CYS A 255 -1.46 -13.08 0.21
N ARG A 256 -0.89 -14.30 0.17
CA ARG A 256 0.44 -14.57 0.72
C ARG A 256 1.49 -14.67 -0.37
N PHE A 257 2.54 -13.89 -0.24
CA PHE A 257 3.69 -13.87 -1.13
C PHE A 257 4.94 -14.34 -0.39
N VAL A 258 5.76 -15.14 -1.06
CA VAL A 258 7.05 -15.61 -0.56
C VAL A 258 8.12 -15.19 -1.56
N VAL A 259 9.02 -14.33 -1.12
CA VAL A 259 10.16 -13.82 -1.89
C VAL A 259 11.42 -14.57 -1.46
N ILE A 260 12.06 -15.24 -2.39
CA ILE A 260 13.22 -16.12 -2.16
C ILE A 260 14.30 -15.90 -3.22
N PRO A 261 15.57 -16.23 -2.96
CA PRO A 261 16.61 -16.18 -3.97
C PRO A 261 16.27 -17.08 -5.15
N ARG A 262 16.57 -16.64 -6.38
CA ARG A 262 16.57 -17.56 -7.53
C ARG A 262 17.74 -18.54 -7.38
N PRO A 263 17.54 -19.84 -7.63
CA PRO A 263 18.66 -20.75 -7.78
C PRO A 263 19.54 -20.22 -8.92
N ASN A 264 20.86 -20.21 -8.73
CA ASN A 264 21.79 -19.98 -9.84
C ASN A 264 21.57 -21.12 -10.85
N VAL A 265 21.03 -20.79 -12.03
CA VAL A 265 20.91 -21.69 -13.17
C VAL A 265 22.21 -21.66 -13.96
#